data_AF-A0A938KKA3-F1
#
_entry.id   AF-A0A938KKA3-F1
#
_cell.length_a   1.000
_cell.length_b   1.000
_cell.length_c   1.000
_cell.angle_alpha   90.00
_cell.angle_beta   90.00
_cell.angle_gamma   90.00
#
_symmetry.space_group_name_H-M   'P 1'
#
loop_
_entity.id
_entity.type
_entity.pdbx_description
1 polymer ?
#
loop_
_entity_poly.entity_id
_entity_poly.type
_entity_poly.pdbx_seq_one_letter_code
_entity_poly.pdbx_strand_id
1 'polypeptide(L)' 'QGNEFSQFLKSNGVEVLTQFRKPYYRHAALALEDRGFPETEMLSREVCSLPMNAELEDDEVEYVIAVVRRFYAK' A
#
# COMPACT_ATOMS: atom_id res chain seq x y z
N GLN A 1 3.59 2.43 -8.80
CA GLN A 1 2.30 2.17 -9.47
C GLN A 1 1.88 0.79 -9.01
N GLY A 2 0.84 0.73 -8.16
CA GLY A 2 0.13 -0.48 -7.74
C GLY A 2 -1.38 -0.30 -8.01
N ASN A 3 -1.71 0.34 -9.13
CA ASN A 3 -3.04 0.90 -9.37
C ASN A 3 -4.09 -0.19 -9.54
N GLU A 4 -3.78 -1.28 -10.23
CA GLU A 4 -4.74 -2.36 -10.49
C GLU A 4 -5.15 -3.08 -9.20
N PHE A 5 -4.20 -3.44 -8.35
CA PHE A 5 -4.48 -4.06 -7.04
C PHE A 5 -5.30 -3.12 -6.15
N SER A 6 -4.85 -1.88 -5.96
CA SER A 6 -5.58 -0.92 -5.11
C SER A 6 -6.94 -0.55 -5.69
N GLN A 7 -7.10 -0.46 -7.01
CA GLN A 7 -8.40 -0.21 -7.66
C GLN A 7 -9.33 -1.41 -7.53
N PHE A 8 -8.81 -2.64 -7.67
CA PHE A 8 -9.59 -3.86 -7.49
C PHE A 8 -10.08 -4.00 -6.05
N LEU A 9 -9.21 -3.77 -5.06
CA LEU A 9 -9.62 -3.78 -3.65
C LEU A 9 -10.68 -2.69 -3.40
N LYS A 10 -10.45 -1.47 -3.91
CA LYS A 10 -11.39 -0.36 -3.78
C LYS A 10 -12.75 -0.65 -4.42
N SER A 11 -12.79 -1.28 -5.59
CA SER A 11 -14.06 -1.64 -6.24
C SER A 11 -14.82 -2.75 -5.51
N ASN A 12 -14.14 -3.52 -4.65
CA ASN A 12 -14.73 -4.49 -3.72
C ASN A 12 -14.90 -3.90 -2.30
N GLY A 13 -14.83 -2.58 -2.13
CA GLY A 13 -15.08 -1.91 -0.83
C GLY A 13 -13.93 -1.99 0.17
N VAL A 14 -12.75 -2.50 -0.21
CA VAL A 14 -11.56 -2.54 0.63
C VAL A 14 -10.67 -1.32 0.33
N GLU A 15 -10.59 -0.39 1.28
CA GLU A 15 -9.70 0.76 1.14
C GLU A 15 -8.24 0.38 1.43
N VAL A 16 -7.32 0.95 0.66
CA VAL A 16 -5.88 0.69 0.77
C VAL A 16 -5.15 2.02 0.83
N LEU A 17 -4.24 2.16 1.79
CA LEU A 17 -3.40 3.34 1.90
C LEU A 17 -2.08 3.13 1.15
N THR A 18 -1.70 4.11 0.34
CA THR A 18 -0.36 4.15 -0.29
C THR A 18 0.47 5.23 0.39
N GLN A 19 1.20 4.87 1.44
CA GLN A 19 2.04 5.80 2.20
C GLN A 19 3.50 5.77 1.73
N PHE A 20 4.20 6.89 1.91
CA PHE A 20 5.59 7.13 1.46
C PHE A 20 5.86 6.96 -0.04
N ARG A 21 4.89 7.25 -0.93
CA ARG A 21 5.10 7.21 -2.40
C ARG A 21 6.34 7.95 -2.87
N LYS A 22 6.69 9.02 -2.15
CA LYS A 22 7.88 9.82 -2.41
C LYS A 22 8.86 9.60 -1.26
N PRO A 23 10.01 8.96 -1.51
CA PRO A 23 11.07 8.84 -0.52
C PRO A 23 11.40 10.19 0.11
N TYR A 24 11.71 10.21 1.41
CA TYR A 24 11.96 11.46 2.14
C TYR A 24 13.03 12.33 1.49
N TYR A 25 14.13 11.73 1.05
CA TYR A 25 15.23 12.47 0.42
C TYR A 25 14.85 13.14 -0.92
N ARG A 26 13.75 12.74 -1.56
CA ARG A 26 13.23 13.40 -2.77
C ARG A 26 12.44 14.67 -2.44
N HIS A 27 12.07 14.93 -1.18
CA HIS A 27 11.36 16.15 -0.79
C HIS A 27 12.34 17.30 -0.66
N ALA A 28 12.37 18.18 -1.67
CA ALA A 28 13.31 19.30 -1.76
C ALA A 28 13.33 20.19 -0.51
N ALA A 29 12.18 20.40 0.14
CA ALA A 29 12.06 21.20 1.36
C ALA A 29 12.82 20.61 2.57
N LEU A 30 13.13 19.31 2.57
CA LEU A 30 13.88 18.67 3.65
C LEU A 30 15.40 18.80 3.50
N ALA A 31 15.89 19.29 2.34
CA ALA A 31 17.33 19.48 2.07
C ALA A 31 18.21 18.25 2.42
N LEU A 32 17.67 17.05 2.23
CA LEU A 32 18.38 15.80 2.50
C LEU A 32 19.29 15.44 1.31
N GLU A 33 20.47 14.92 1.61
CA GLU A 33 21.42 14.44 0.61
C GLU A 33 20.94 13.13 -0.03
N ASP A 34 20.97 13.07 -1.35
CA ASP A 34 20.75 11.82 -2.09
C ASP A 34 22.03 10.99 -2.07
N ARG A 35 22.02 9.92 -1.25
CA ARG A 35 23.12 8.97 -1.12
C ARG A 35 22.88 7.66 -1.88
N GLY A 36 21.81 7.58 -2.67
CA GLY A 36 21.37 6.34 -3.33
C GLY A 36 20.71 5.37 -2.35
N PHE A 37 19.38 5.39 -2.29
CA PHE A 37 18.58 4.52 -1.43
C PHE A 37 17.71 3.55 -2.26
N PRO A 38 18.31 2.51 -2.88
CA PRO A 38 17.60 1.63 -3.80
C PRO A 38 16.42 0.90 -3.14
N GLU A 39 16.57 0.45 -1.90
CA GLU A 39 15.50 -0.21 -1.14
C GLU A 39 14.35 0.75 -0.84
N THR A 40 14.65 2.00 -0.48
CA THR A 40 13.62 3.01 -0.24
C THR A 40 12.85 3.34 -1.51
N GLU A 41 13.54 3.42 -2.65
CA GLU A 41 12.92 3.62 -3.97
C GLU A 41 12.00 2.46 -4.35
N MET A 42 12.44 1.21 -4.12
CA MET A 42 11.63 0.01 -4.35
C MET A 42 10.38 0.00 -3.47
N LEU A 43 10.55 0.15 -2.15
CA LEU A 43 9.44 0.18 -1.20
C LEU A 43 8.43 1.30 -1.51
N SER A 44 8.90 2.51 -1.81
CA SER A 44 8.03 3.66 -2.11
C SER A 44 7.18 3.46 -3.37
N ARG A 45 7.58 2.58 -4.29
CA ARG A 45 6.85 2.30 -5.53
C ARG A 45 5.71 1.30 -5.38
N GLU A 46 5.85 0.40 -4.40
CA GLU A 46 5.07 -0.84 -4.30
C GLU A 46 4.27 -0.97 -3.01
N VAL A 47 4.66 -0.26 -1.94
CA VAL A 47 4.02 -0.41 -0.64
C VAL A 47 2.54 -0.01 -0.67
N CYS A 48 1.72 -0.88 -0.08
CA CYS A 48 0.33 -0.63 0.16
C CYS A 48 -0.05 -1.21 1.53
N SER A 49 -0.90 -0.51 2.27
CA SER A 49 -1.35 -0.91 3.60
C SER A 49 -2.83 -1.28 3.53
N LEU A 50 -3.13 -2.50 3.97
CA LEU A 50 -4.49 -3.01 4.11
C LEU A 50 -5.16 -2.41 5.37
N PRO A 51 -6.51 -2.51 5.47
CA PRO A 51 -7.22 -2.13 6.69
C PRO A 51 -6.64 -2.86 7.91
N MET A 52 -6.25 -2.07 8.91
CA MET A 52 -5.63 -2.54 10.15
C MET A 52 -5.96 -1.53 11.25
N ASN A 53 -7.02 -1.80 12.01
CA ASN A 53 -7.50 -1.01 13.13
C ASN A 53 -8.04 -1.97 14.20
N ALA A 54 -8.36 -1.46 15.39
CA ALA A 54 -8.78 -2.28 16.52
C ALA A 54 -10.27 -2.67 16.46
N GLU A 55 -11.03 -2.00 15.61
CA GLU A 55 -12.47 -2.16 15.44
C GLU A 55 -12.83 -3.19 14.35
N LEU A 56 -11.86 -3.65 13.56
CA LEU A 56 -12.06 -4.68 12.54
C LEU A 56 -12.49 -6.00 13.17
N GLU A 57 -13.62 -6.52 12.72
CA GLU A 57 -14.13 -7.82 13.11
C GLU A 57 -13.48 -8.95 12.28
N ASP A 58 -13.46 -10.17 12.83
CA ASP A 58 -12.81 -11.32 12.18
C ASP A 58 -13.39 -11.61 10.78
N ASP A 59 -14.70 -11.40 10.58
CA ASP A 59 -15.36 -11.60 9.29
C ASP A 59 -14.99 -10.53 8.26
N GLU A 60 -14.76 -9.29 8.68
CA GLU A 60 -14.22 -8.21 7.85
C GLU A 60 -12.78 -8.53 7.42
N VAL A 61 -11.95 -9.07 8.33
CA VAL A 61 -10.59 -9.54 8.01
C VAL A 61 -10.64 -10.67 6.99
N GLU A 62 -11.50 -11.67 7.19
CA GLU A 62 -11.69 -12.77 6.23
C GLU A 62 -12.18 -12.28 4.88
N TYR A 63 -13.05 -11.27 4.85
CA TYR A 63 -13.49 -10.63 3.60
C TYR A 63 -12.32 -9.98 2.86
N VAL A 64 -11.49 -9.20 3.56
CA VAL A 64 -10.28 -8.60 2.99
C VAL A 64 -9.35 -9.67 2.43
N ILE A 65 -9.10 -10.76 3.17
CA ILE A 65 -8.30 -11.90 2.71
C ILE A 65 -8.89 -12.51 1.44
N ALA A 66 -10.21 -12.75 1.41
CA ALA A 66 -10.89 -13.33 0.26
C ALA A 66 -10.80 -12.43 -0.98
N VAL A 67 -10.94 -11.11 -0.84
CA VAL A 67 -10.78 -10.15 -1.95
C VAL A 67 -9.34 -10.16 -2.48
N VAL A 68 -8.34 -10.15 -1.60
CA VAL A 68 -6.92 -10.24 -2.01
C VAL A 68 -6.65 -11.54 -2.76
N ARG A 69 -7.14 -12.67 -2.23
CA ARG A 69 -7.03 -13.99 -2.87
C ARG A 69 -7.67 -14.03 -4.26
N ARG A 70 -8.87 -13.45 -4.41
CA ARG A 70 -9.57 -13.30 -5.69
C ARG A 70 -8.77 -12.52 -6.73
N PHE A 71 -8.07 -11.45 -6.32
CA PHE A 71 -7.21 -10.70 -7.24
C PHE A 71 -6.08 -11.57 -7.82
N TYR A 72 -5.48 -12.43 -7.00
CA TYR A 72 -4.39 -13.32 -7.40
C TYR A 72 -4.83 -14.69 -7.92
N ALA A 73 -6.15 -14.94 -8.00
CA ALA A 73 -6.73 -16.24 -8.34
C ALA A 73 -6.20 -17.40 -7.47
N LYS A 74 -6.06 -17.17 -6.17
CA LYS A 74 -5.58 -18.14 -5.17
C LYS A 74 -6.62 -18.43 -4.10
#